data_AF-A0A182JN76-F1
#
_entry.id   AF-A0A182JN76-F1
#
_cell.length_a   1.000
_cell.length_b   1.000
_cell.length_c   1.000
_cell.angle_alpha   90.00
_cell.angle_beta   90.00
_cell.angle_gamma   90.00
#
_symmetry.space_group_name_H-M   'P 1'
#
loop_
_entity.id
_entity.type
_entity.pdbx_description
1 polymer ?
#
loop_
_entity_poly.entity_id
_entity_poly.type
_entity_poly.pdbx_seq_one_letter_code
_entity_poly.pdbx_strand_id
1 'polypeptide(L)'
;MLGIAPLHIISTARSKANGRWSAFSRIQLISSLLIIALAVCGYVYKFYFRFQVKNLPFFNNLLYNLELLLEITNTPIGIVACQRKRHMYDHVLHRFAALHQEGDQADLRWLRTWFHRLFLVAAGTFLVMLVVDGCAWQNPVMSLASICSVHIPTMITALTVSQYWYAIMFILRQRRHMNRVLGSYSGGRYGTRRLVMLEALRRQHKELHELTLYVIDGYGKLLLNTTMLVAVVLNVELLELYQYFLHGVTSATIFWFIMYALIWLFLHLGLLLMILYPCHWVEYEVGLL
;
A
#
# COMPACT_ATOMS: atom_id res chain seq x y z
N MET A 1 -6.02 12.77 -2.43
CA MET A 1 -6.03 12.66 -3.89
C MET A 1 -6.14 11.19 -4.22
N LEU A 2 -7.19 10.82 -4.97
CA LEU A 2 -7.85 9.50 -5.07
C LEU A 2 -8.48 9.02 -3.76
N GLY A 3 -9.75 8.58 -3.81
CA GLY A 3 -10.65 8.29 -2.69
C GLY A 3 -10.28 7.08 -1.81
N ILE A 4 -8.99 6.87 -1.56
CA ILE A 4 -8.42 5.74 -0.82
C ILE A 4 -7.77 6.20 0.49
N ALA A 5 -7.53 7.50 0.68
CA ALA A 5 -7.10 8.05 1.97
C ALA A 5 -8.25 8.86 2.61
N PRO A 6 -8.76 8.49 3.80
CA PRO A 6 -9.52 9.43 4.62
C PRO A 6 -8.52 10.38 5.28
N LEU A 7 -7.90 11.26 4.49
CA LEU A 7 -7.17 12.40 5.03
C LEU A 7 -8.21 13.44 5.44
N HIS A 8 -8.71 13.27 6.66
CA HIS A 8 -9.41 14.30 7.42
C HIS A 8 -8.44 15.46 7.67
N ILE A 9 -8.20 16.30 6.67
CA ILE A 9 -7.63 17.63 6.88
C ILE A 9 -8.76 18.50 7.41
N ILE A 10 -8.84 18.55 8.75
CA ILE A 10 -9.36 19.64 9.58
C ILE A 10 -10.73 20.20 9.11
N SER A 11 -11.79 19.78 9.78
CA SER A 11 -12.96 20.66 9.94
C SER A 11 -13.44 20.64 11.39
N THR A 12 -12.72 21.38 12.23
CA THR A 12 -13.29 22.06 13.40
C THR A 12 -14.33 23.09 12.91
N ALA A 13 -15.50 22.61 12.46
CA ALA A 13 -16.67 23.41 12.13
C ALA A 13 -17.92 22.51 12.13
N ARG A 14 -18.16 21.89 13.28
CA ARG A 14 -19.27 20.97 13.55
C ARG A 14 -20.55 21.79 13.77
N SER A 15 -21.28 22.13 12.70
CA SER A 15 -22.72 22.48 12.80
C SER A 15 -23.46 22.56 11.45
N LYS A 16 -22.84 23.02 10.35
CA LYS A 16 -23.55 23.21 9.05
C LYS A 16 -23.35 22.09 8.00
N ALA A 17 -22.81 20.95 8.40
CA ALA A 17 -22.13 20.05 7.46
C ALA A 17 -22.95 18.84 6.94
N ASN A 18 -24.14 18.53 7.46
CA ASN A 18 -24.80 17.26 7.10
C ASN A 18 -25.10 17.07 5.59
N GLY A 19 -25.38 18.14 4.84
CA GLY A 19 -25.59 18.05 3.38
C GLY A 19 -24.32 17.78 2.57
N ARG A 20 -23.20 18.46 2.88
CA ARG A 20 -21.92 18.32 2.15
C ARG A 20 -21.26 16.96 2.38
N TRP A 21 -21.43 16.37 3.56
CA TRP A 21 -20.84 15.06 3.87
C TRP A 21 -21.56 13.91 3.16
N SER A 22 -22.88 13.99 3.00
CA SER A 22 -23.66 13.02 2.22
C SER A 22 -23.26 13.06 0.74
N ALA A 23 -23.08 14.26 0.16
CA ALA A 23 -22.66 14.42 -1.23
C ALA A 23 -21.25 13.87 -1.49
N PHE A 24 -20.29 14.18 -0.60
CA PHE A 24 -18.92 13.69 -0.74
C PHE A 24 -18.83 12.15 -0.67
N SER A 25 -19.56 11.54 0.27
CA SER A 25 -19.61 10.07 0.39
C SER A 25 -20.20 9.41 -0.86
N ARG A 26 -21.22 10.01 -1.47
CA ARG A 26 -21.82 9.51 -2.73
C ARG A 26 -20.84 9.61 -3.90
N ILE A 27 -20.14 10.75 -4.03
CA ILE A 27 -19.12 10.94 -5.08
C ILE A 27 -18.00 9.90 -4.95
N GLN A 28 -17.53 9.64 -3.73
CA GLN A 28 -16.49 8.63 -3.49
C GLN A 28 -16.96 7.22 -3.87
N LEU A 29 -18.20 6.86 -3.54
CA LEU A 29 -18.78 5.56 -3.88
C LEU A 29 -18.94 5.40 -5.39
N ILE A 30 -19.48 6.41 -6.08
CA ILE A 30 -19.62 6.42 -7.54
C ILE A 30 -18.24 6.30 -8.22
N SER A 31 -17.25 7.08 -7.75
CA SER A 31 -15.89 7.02 -8.29
C SER A 31 -15.25 5.65 -8.09
N SER A 32 -15.50 5.00 -6.95
CA SER A 32 -15.00 3.66 -6.65
C SER A 32 -15.63 2.59 -7.54
N LEU A 33 -16.94 2.67 -7.77
CA LEU A 33 -17.65 1.78 -8.70
C LEU A 33 -17.17 1.98 -10.14
N LEU A 34 -16.93 3.24 -10.55
CA LEU A 34 -16.40 3.55 -11.87
C LEU A 34 -15.00 2.96 -12.07
N ILE A 35 -14.12 3.06 -11.07
CA ILE A 35 -12.78 2.45 -11.12
C ILE A 35 -12.87 0.93 -11.30
N ILE A 36 -13.75 0.26 -10.53
CA ILE A 36 -13.95 -1.20 -10.64
C ILE A 36 -14.48 -1.54 -12.04
N ALA A 37 -15.47 -0.80 -12.55
CA ALA A 37 -16.02 -1.03 -13.89
C ALA A 37 -14.96 -0.84 -14.97
N LEU A 38 -14.13 0.21 -14.89
CA LEU A 38 -13.04 0.44 -15.84
C LEU A 38 -11.98 -0.65 -15.78
N ALA A 39 -11.62 -1.13 -14.59
CA ALA A 39 -10.68 -2.24 -14.41
C ALA A 39 -11.21 -3.54 -15.05
N VAL A 40 -12.48 -3.86 -14.81
CA VAL A 40 -13.14 -5.03 -15.42
C VAL A 40 -13.25 -4.90 -16.94
N CYS A 41 -13.62 -3.73 -17.46
CA CYS A 41 -13.67 -3.49 -18.90
C CYS A 41 -12.28 -3.62 -19.54
N GLY A 42 -11.25 -3.05 -18.92
CA GLY A 42 -9.85 -3.18 -19.38
C GLY A 42 -9.38 -4.63 -19.36
N TYR A 43 -9.77 -5.40 -18.33
CA TYR A 43 -9.50 -6.82 -18.25
C TYR A 43 -10.15 -7.61 -19.37
N VAL A 44 -11.46 -7.44 -19.57
CA VAL A 44 -12.22 -8.14 -20.63
C VAL A 44 -11.59 -7.81 -21.99
N TYR A 45 -11.25 -6.55 -22.22
CA TYR A 45 -10.56 -6.15 -23.45
C TYR A 45 -9.20 -6.85 -23.63
N LYS A 46 -8.34 -6.83 -22.60
CA LYS A 46 -7.04 -7.54 -22.64
C LYS A 46 -7.22 -9.06 -22.81
N PHE A 47 -8.23 -9.64 -22.16
CA PHE A 47 -8.54 -11.07 -22.26
C PHE A 47 -8.86 -11.46 -23.71
N TYR A 48 -9.78 -10.74 -24.36
CA TYR A 48 -10.15 -11.03 -25.75
C TYR A 48 -9.03 -10.72 -26.75
N PHE A 49 -8.38 -9.55 -26.66
CA PHE A 49 -7.43 -9.12 -27.69
C PHE A 49 -5.99 -9.65 -27.52
N ARG A 50 -5.53 -9.89 -26.28
CA ARG A 50 -4.15 -10.38 -26.03
C ARG A 50 -4.07 -11.90 -26.05
N PHE A 51 -5.06 -12.61 -25.50
CA PHE A 51 -4.98 -14.07 -25.31
C PHE A 51 -5.59 -14.91 -26.42
N GLN A 52 -6.56 -14.40 -27.18
CA GLN A 52 -7.08 -15.15 -28.34
C GLN A 52 -6.16 -15.11 -29.57
N VAL A 53 -5.18 -14.20 -29.60
CA VAL A 53 -4.40 -13.92 -30.82
C VAL A 53 -3.11 -14.75 -30.91
N LYS A 54 -2.65 -15.42 -29.84
CA LYS A 54 -1.41 -16.22 -29.87
C LYS A 54 -1.49 -17.51 -29.05
N ASN A 55 -0.98 -18.61 -29.61
CA ASN A 55 -0.68 -19.87 -28.92
C ASN A 55 0.45 -19.65 -27.89
N LEU A 56 0.14 -19.00 -26.78
CA LEU A 56 1.07 -18.88 -25.65
C LEU A 56 1.17 -20.25 -24.94
N PRO A 57 2.35 -20.64 -24.45
CA PRO A 57 2.50 -21.81 -23.60
C PRO A 57 1.53 -21.74 -22.41
N PHE A 58 1.00 -22.89 -22.01
CA PHE A 58 -0.01 -22.98 -20.94
C PHE A 58 0.40 -22.23 -19.66
N PHE A 59 1.65 -22.39 -19.22
CA PHE A 59 2.16 -21.73 -18.01
C PHE A 59 2.16 -20.20 -18.11
N ASN A 60 2.53 -19.64 -19.25
CA ASN A 60 2.50 -18.20 -19.47
C ASN A 60 1.04 -17.71 -19.40
N ASN A 61 0.15 -18.40 -20.10
CA ASN A 61 -1.28 -18.07 -20.09
C ASN A 61 -1.85 -18.13 -18.65
N LEU A 62 -1.50 -19.14 -17.87
CA LEU A 62 -1.93 -19.27 -16.48
C LEU A 62 -1.42 -18.10 -15.62
N LEU A 63 -0.13 -17.77 -15.71
CA LEU A 63 0.47 -16.70 -14.90
C LEU A 63 -0.15 -15.33 -15.18
N TYR A 64 -0.33 -14.95 -16.45
CA TYR A 64 -0.95 -13.67 -16.76
C TYR A 64 -2.44 -13.60 -16.36
N ASN A 65 -3.19 -14.70 -16.48
CA ASN A 65 -4.57 -14.72 -16.02
C ASN A 65 -4.66 -14.62 -14.49
N LEU A 66 -3.73 -15.28 -13.77
CA LEU A 66 -3.64 -15.17 -12.32
C LEU A 66 -3.26 -13.75 -11.89
N GLU A 67 -2.31 -13.11 -12.55
CA GLU A 67 -1.93 -11.73 -12.30
C GLU A 67 -3.15 -10.80 -12.41
N LEU A 68 -3.83 -10.84 -13.56
CA LEU A 68 -5.00 -10.01 -13.81
C LEU A 68 -6.15 -10.30 -12.82
N LEU A 69 -6.41 -11.57 -12.51
CA LEU A 69 -7.43 -11.96 -11.55
C LEU A 69 -7.13 -11.42 -10.15
N LEU A 70 -5.87 -11.51 -9.71
CA LEU A 70 -5.42 -11.02 -8.42
C LEU A 70 -5.46 -9.49 -8.33
N GLU A 71 -5.08 -8.76 -9.39
CA GLU A 71 -5.19 -7.30 -9.46
C GLU A 71 -6.66 -6.82 -9.39
N ILE A 72 -7.54 -7.46 -10.15
CA ILE A 72 -8.98 -7.16 -10.15
C ILE A 72 -9.60 -7.50 -8.80
N THR A 73 -9.11 -8.52 -8.11
CA THR A 73 -9.60 -8.89 -6.77
C THR A 73 -9.05 -7.97 -5.67
N ASN A 74 -7.79 -7.51 -5.80
CA ASN A 74 -7.17 -6.58 -4.87
C ASN A 74 -7.86 -5.21 -4.86
N THR A 75 -8.29 -4.72 -6.02
CA THR A 75 -8.94 -3.42 -6.16
C THR A 75 -10.20 -3.26 -5.28
N PRO A 76 -11.24 -4.12 -5.38
CA PRO A 76 -12.42 -4.05 -4.54
C PRO A 76 -12.10 -4.36 -3.08
N ILE A 77 -11.17 -5.29 -2.78
CA ILE A 77 -10.76 -5.55 -1.39
C ILE A 77 -10.17 -4.28 -0.78
N GLY A 78 -9.26 -3.58 -1.49
CA GLY A 78 -8.66 -2.34 -1.05
C GLY A 78 -9.69 -1.23 -0.86
N ILE A 79 -10.58 -1.03 -1.84
CA ILE A 79 -11.65 -0.04 -1.78
C ILE A 79 -12.61 -0.31 -0.60
N VAL A 80 -13.09 -1.56 -0.48
CA VAL A 80 -14.02 -1.96 0.59
C VAL A 80 -13.35 -1.87 1.96
N ALA A 81 -12.09 -2.29 2.07
CA ALA A 81 -11.32 -2.15 3.31
C ALA A 81 -11.18 -0.68 3.71
N CYS A 82 -10.84 0.20 2.76
CA CYS A 82 -10.72 1.63 3.00
C CYS A 82 -12.04 2.26 3.47
N GLN A 83 -13.18 1.87 2.87
CA GLN A 83 -14.49 2.37 3.27
C GLN A 83 -14.94 1.83 4.63
N ARG A 84 -14.83 0.51 4.84
CA ARG A 84 -15.31 -0.15 6.07
C ARG A 84 -14.47 0.22 7.28
N LYS A 85 -13.17 0.40 7.10
CA LYS A 85 -12.23 0.71 8.19
C LYS A 85 -12.04 2.23 8.35
N ARG A 86 -12.93 3.08 7.83
CA ARG A 86 -12.86 4.54 8.04
C ARG A 86 -12.75 4.93 9.52
N HIS A 87 -13.53 4.29 10.38
CA HIS A 87 -13.47 4.50 11.84
C HIS A 87 -12.12 4.10 12.46
N MET A 88 -11.44 3.10 11.89
CA MET A 88 -10.08 2.74 12.33
C MET A 88 -9.11 3.88 12.08
N TYR A 89 -9.18 4.51 10.91
CA TYR A 89 -8.34 5.67 10.63
C TYR A 89 -8.62 6.80 11.61
N ASP A 90 -9.87 7.09 11.94
CA ASP A 90 -10.20 8.13 12.92
C ASP A 90 -9.65 7.81 14.31
N HIS A 91 -9.76 6.54 14.76
CA HIS A 91 -9.22 6.12 16.04
C HIS A 91 -7.69 6.21 16.09
N VAL A 92 -7.03 5.72 15.03
CA VAL A 92 -5.58 5.82 14.85
C VAL A 92 -5.17 7.29 14.84
N LEU A 93 -5.79 8.13 14.00
CA LEU A 93 -5.48 9.55 13.86
C LEU A 93 -5.69 10.32 15.17
N HIS A 94 -6.72 9.98 15.95
CA HIS A 94 -6.96 10.61 17.24
C HIS A 94 -5.87 10.26 18.25
N ARG A 95 -5.42 8.99 18.28
CA ARG A 95 -4.26 8.57 19.10
C ARG A 95 -2.96 9.21 18.62
N PHE A 96 -2.77 9.34 17.30
CA PHE A 96 -1.67 10.10 16.71
C PHE A 96 -1.67 11.55 17.21
N ALA A 97 -2.83 12.21 17.25
CA ALA A 97 -2.95 13.59 17.70
C ALA A 97 -2.67 13.75 19.20
N ALA A 98 -3.17 12.83 20.03
CA ALA A 98 -2.86 12.82 21.47
C ALA A 98 -1.35 12.63 21.71
N LEU A 99 -0.74 11.67 21.02
CA LEU A 99 0.70 11.39 21.12
C LEU A 99 1.56 12.49 20.47
N HIS A 100 1.02 13.28 19.53
CA HIS A 100 1.71 14.43 18.96
C HIS A 100 1.91 15.57 19.96
N GLN A 101 1.02 15.69 20.96
CA GLN A 101 1.14 16.71 22.00
C GLN A 101 2.18 16.34 23.07
N GLU A 102 2.43 15.04 23.28
CA GLU A 102 3.33 14.53 24.31
C GLU A 102 4.70 14.07 23.76
N GLY A 103 4.78 13.74 22.47
CA GLY A 103 5.95 13.12 21.85
C GLY A 103 6.95 14.08 21.23
N ASP A 104 8.16 13.56 20.94
CA ASP A 104 9.22 14.30 20.25
C ASP A 104 8.79 14.68 18.82
N GLN A 105 8.64 15.99 18.58
CA GLN A 105 8.28 16.53 17.27
C GLN A 105 9.28 16.17 16.17
N ALA A 106 10.53 15.83 16.50
CA ALA A 106 11.52 15.38 15.52
C ALA A 106 11.10 14.06 14.86
N ASP A 107 10.58 13.12 15.63
CA ASP A 107 10.16 11.82 15.11
C ASP A 107 8.96 11.95 14.17
N LEU A 108 7.95 12.74 14.55
CA LEU A 108 6.76 12.91 13.72
C LEU A 108 7.06 13.61 12.40
N ARG A 109 7.97 14.61 12.43
CA ARG A 109 8.46 15.26 11.21
C ARG A 109 9.19 14.27 10.32
N TRP A 110 10.05 13.41 10.88
CA TRP A 110 10.76 12.39 10.12
C TRP A 110 9.78 11.43 9.42
N LEU A 111 8.77 10.92 10.12
CA LEU A 111 7.80 9.97 9.55
C LEU A 111 6.98 10.62 8.42
N ARG A 112 6.54 11.86 8.64
CA ARG A 112 5.84 12.63 7.61
C ARG A 112 6.71 12.86 6.38
N THR A 113 7.99 13.24 6.56
CA THR A 113 8.91 13.44 5.44
C THR A 113 9.13 12.17 4.65
N TRP A 114 9.31 11.03 5.32
CA TRP A 114 9.42 9.73 4.65
C TRP A 114 8.18 9.36 3.86
N PHE A 115 6.99 9.59 4.42
CA PHE A 115 5.74 9.35 3.71
C PHE A 115 5.61 10.23 2.46
N HIS A 116 5.96 11.51 2.53
CA HIS A 116 5.96 12.41 1.36
C HIS A 116 6.97 11.97 0.31
N ARG A 117 8.18 11.55 0.72
CA ARG A 117 9.19 11.01 -0.20
C ARG A 117 8.69 9.75 -0.89
N LEU A 118 8.11 8.82 -0.14
CA LEU A 118 7.55 7.58 -0.67
C LEU A 118 6.42 7.85 -1.66
N PHE A 119 5.52 8.78 -1.33
CA PHE A 119 4.44 9.19 -2.23
C PHE A 119 4.98 9.83 -3.51
N LEU A 120 5.98 10.71 -3.40
CA LEU A 120 6.61 11.36 -4.54
C LEU A 120 7.32 10.34 -5.44
N VAL A 121 8.06 9.40 -4.85
CA VAL A 121 8.69 8.29 -5.58
C VAL A 121 7.63 7.44 -6.27
N ALA A 122 6.57 7.02 -5.59
CA ALA A 122 5.50 6.25 -6.19
C ALA A 122 4.85 7.00 -7.36
N ALA A 123 4.49 8.27 -7.17
CA ALA A 123 3.89 9.11 -8.22
C ALA A 123 4.83 9.28 -9.43
N GLY A 124 6.13 9.51 -9.19
CA GLY A 124 7.14 9.59 -10.23
C GLY A 124 7.30 8.28 -10.99
N THR A 125 7.34 7.14 -10.28
CA THR A 125 7.40 5.81 -10.87
C THR A 125 6.19 5.52 -11.76
N PHE A 126 4.96 5.83 -11.29
CA PHE A 126 3.76 5.68 -12.12
C PHE A 126 3.78 6.60 -13.34
N LEU A 127 4.27 7.84 -13.21
CA LEU A 127 4.39 8.74 -14.36
C LEU A 127 5.35 8.18 -15.42
N VAL A 128 6.51 7.66 -15.00
CA VAL A 128 7.47 7.01 -15.91
C VAL A 128 6.86 5.78 -16.55
N MET A 129 6.12 4.95 -15.80
CA MET A 129 5.43 3.78 -16.37
C MET A 129 4.43 4.17 -17.45
N LEU A 130 3.66 5.25 -17.27
CA LEU A 130 2.71 5.71 -18.30
C LEU A 130 3.41 6.11 -19.60
N VAL A 131 4.58 6.77 -19.49
CA VAL A 131 5.39 7.12 -20.66
C VAL A 131 5.91 5.85 -21.34
N VAL A 132 6.45 4.91 -20.56
CA VAL A 132 7.00 3.65 -21.08
C VAL A 132 5.91 2.79 -21.73
N ASP A 133 4.72 2.66 -21.12
CA ASP A 133 3.59 1.91 -21.66
C ASP A 133 3.11 2.52 -22.99
N GLY A 134 2.98 3.85 -23.06
CA GLY A 134 2.65 4.54 -24.30
C GLY A 134 3.67 4.29 -25.42
N CYS A 135 4.96 4.30 -25.09
CA CYS A 135 6.04 4.00 -26.04
C CYS A 135 6.10 2.52 -26.45
N ALA A 136 5.76 1.60 -25.54
CA ALA A 136 5.82 0.16 -25.79
C ALA A 136 4.70 -0.33 -26.71
N TRP A 137 3.45 0.08 -26.45
CA TRP A 137 2.30 -0.41 -27.23
C TRP A 137 2.09 0.32 -28.55
N GLN A 138 2.47 1.60 -28.64
CA GLN A 138 2.24 2.48 -29.79
C GLN A 138 0.76 2.61 -30.24
N ASN A 139 -0.16 1.95 -29.53
CA ASN A 139 -1.60 1.95 -29.78
C ASN A 139 -2.31 2.51 -28.54
N PRO A 140 -3.00 3.66 -28.66
CA PRO A 140 -3.61 4.33 -27.51
C PRO A 140 -4.72 3.50 -26.85
N VAL A 141 -5.41 2.63 -27.59
CA VAL A 141 -6.48 1.77 -27.04
C VAL A 141 -5.88 0.69 -26.15
N MET A 142 -4.76 0.07 -26.57
CA MET A 142 -4.05 -0.92 -25.75
C MET A 142 -3.45 -0.29 -24.50
N SER A 143 -2.83 0.88 -24.63
CA SER A 143 -2.34 1.64 -23.46
C SER A 143 -3.46 2.03 -22.51
N LEU A 144 -4.59 2.51 -23.01
CA LEU A 144 -5.75 2.84 -22.17
C LEU A 144 -6.27 1.60 -21.43
N ALA A 145 -6.38 0.47 -22.12
CA ALA A 145 -6.77 -0.79 -21.50
C ALA A 145 -5.76 -1.21 -20.43
N SER A 146 -4.45 -1.01 -20.66
CA SER A 146 -3.38 -1.27 -19.69
C SER A 146 -3.48 -0.39 -18.46
N ILE A 147 -3.71 0.91 -18.66
CA ILE A 147 -3.90 1.88 -17.58
C ILE A 147 -5.08 1.49 -16.69
N CYS A 148 -6.21 1.15 -17.29
CA CYS A 148 -7.42 0.79 -16.56
C CYS A 148 -7.30 -0.55 -15.83
N SER A 149 -6.73 -1.57 -16.48
CA SER A 149 -6.71 -2.95 -15.95
C SER A 149 -5.56 -3.24 -14.98
N VAL A 150 -4.44 -2.53 -15.11
CA VAL A 150 -3.18 -2.86 -14.43
C VAL A 150 -2.66 -1.66 -13.62
N HIS A 151 -2.40 -0.52 -14.27
CA HIS A 151 -1.77 0.62 -13.59
C HIS A 151 -2.63 1.22 -12.47
N ILE A 152 -3.93 1.44 -12.72
CA ILE A 152 -4.84 1.99 -11.70
C ILE A 152 -4.97 1.01 -10.51
N PRO A 153 -5.34 -0.27 -10.69
CA PRO A 153 -5.35 -1.27 -9.62
C PRO A 153 -4.06 -1.32 -8.79
N THR A 154 -2.91 -1.30 -9.45
CA THR A 154 -1.61 -1.37 -8.78
C THR A 154 -1.27 -0.08 -8.05
N MET A 155 -1.66 1.09 -8.56
CA MET A 155 -1.57 2.35 -7.83
C MET A 155 -2.44 2.33 -6.56
N ILE A 156 -3.67 1.82 -6.65
CA ILE A 156 -4.57 1.69 -5.49
C ILE A 156 -3.95 0.78 -4.43
N THR A 157 -3.40 -0.35 -4.86
CA THR A 157 -2.71 -1.31 -3.99
C THR A 157 -1.50 -0.65 -3.33
N ALA A 158 -0.66 0.04 -4.10
CA ALA A 158 0.51 0.75 -3.58
C ALA A 158 0.16 1.83 -2.54
N LEU A 159 -0.88 2.63 -2.80
CA LEU A 159 -1.36 3.62 -1.84
C LEU A 159 -1.88 2.96 -0.56
N THR A 160 -2.59 1.85 -0.67
CA THR A 160 -3.15 1.13 0.48
C THR A 160 -2.05 0.47 1.33
N VAL A 161 -1.06 -0.16 0.69
CA VAL A 161 0.12 -0.70 1.38
C VAL A 161 0.95 0.41 2.02
N SER A 162 1.05 1.59 1.39
CA SER A 162 1.70 2.77 1.98
C SER A 162 1.04 3.25 3.26
N GLN A 163 -0.30 3.23 3.31
CA GLN A 163 -1.04 3.59 4.52
C GLN A 163 -0.83 2.58 5.64
N TYR A 164 -0.85 1.29 5.31
CA TYR A 164 -0.51 0.22 6.25
C TYR A 164 0.90 0.40 6.82
N TRP A 165 1.90 0.57 5.94
CA TRP A 165 3.29 0.76 6.33
C TRP A 165 3.45 1.96 7.26
N TYR A 166 2.82 3.09 6.94
CA TYR A 166 2.84 4.29 7.77
C TYR A 166 2.26 4.04 9.17
N ALA A 167 1.12 3.35 9.25
CA ALA A 167 0.46 3.03 10.52
C ALA A 167 1.32 2.14 11.41
N ILE A 168 1.90 1.07 10.86
CA ILE A 168 2.75 0.16 11.62
C ILE A 168 4.07 0.83 12.03
N MET A 169 4.71 1.59 11.12
CA MET A 169 5.95 2.31 11.44
C MET A 169 5.77 3.33 12.56
N PHE A 170 4.61 3.97 12.63
CA PHE A 170 4.27 4.83 13.75
C PHE A 170 4.17 4.04 15.07
N ILE A 171 3.43 2.92 15.08
CA ILE A 171 3.27 2.09 16.27
C ILE A 171 4.63 1.56 16.75
N LEU A 172 5.47 1.08 15.83
CA LEU A 172 6.84 0.64 16.11
C LEU A 172 7.67 1.73 16.76
N ARG A 173 7.61 2.96 16.25
CA ARG A 173 8.34 4.07 16.87
C ARG A 173 7.88 4.37 18.28
N GLN A 174 6.58 4.32 18.55
CA GLN A 174 6.07 4.49 19.91
C GLN A 174 6.55 3.38 20.84
N ARG A 175 6.57 2.12 20.36
CA ARG A 175 7.15 1.01 21.11
C ARG A 175 8.64 1.22 21.41
N ARG A 176 9.45 1.66 20.42
CA ARG A 176 10.86 2.00 20.65
C ARG A 176 11.04 3.10 21.68
N HIS A 177 10.22 4.14 21.60
CA HIS A 177 10.28 5.22 22.58
C HIS A 177 10.02 4.68 23.99
N MET A 178 8.97 3.89 24.16
CA MET A 178 8.64 3.25 25.44
C MET A 178 9.75 2.32 25.94
N ASN A 179 10.34 1.49 25.06
CA ASN A 179 11.44 0.59 25.42
C ASN A 179 12.69 1.37 25.84
N ARG A 180 13.00 2.51 25.22
CA ARG A 180 14.09 3.40 25.65
C ARG A 180 13.82 4.00 27.04
N VAL A 181 12.59 4.46 27.27
CA VAL A 181 12.16 4.96 28.58
C VAL A 181 12.29 3.85 29.63
N LEU A 182 11.79 2.65 29.35
CA LEU A 182 11.94 1.48 30.24
C LEU A 182 13.40 1.14 30.54
N GLY A 183 14.26 1.15 29.51
CA GLY A 183 15.69 0.93 29.65
C GLY A 183 16.37 1.94 30.58
N SER A 184 15.99 3.22 30.48
CA SER A 184 16.53 4.28 31.36
C SER A 184 16.17 4.09 32.84
N TYR A 185 15.07 3.40 33.13
CA TYR A 185 14.63 3.12 34.50
C TYR A 185 15.15 1.79 35.06
N SER A 186 15.72 0.91 34.24
CA SER A 186 16.17 -0.44 34.67
C SER A 186 17.21 -0.40 35.80
N GLY A 187 18.07 0.62 35.85
CA GLY A 187 19.16 0.76 36.83
C GLY A 187 18.86 1.52 38.14
N GLY A 188 17.63 2.03 38.36
CA GLY A 188 17.30 2.84 39.55
C GLY A 188 16.78 2.03 40.75
N ARG A 189 16.86 2.57 41.98
CA ARG A 189 16.27 1.95 43.20
C ARG A 189 14.73 1.90 43.11
N TYR A 190 14.13 0.85 43.68
CA TYR A 190 12.68 0.64 43.72
C TYR A 190 11.98 1.72 44.57
N GLY A 191 10.96 2.38 44.01
CA GLY A 191 10.13 3.37 44.70
C GLY A 191 8.75 3.47 44.07
N THR A 192 7.76 3.96 44.83
CA THR A 192 6.33 4.00 44.44
C THR A 192 6.08 4.72 43.11
N ARG A 193 6.86 5.76 42.81
CA ARG A 193 6.81 6.50 41.54
C ARG A 193 7.21 5.64 40.33
N ARG A 194 8.14 4.70 40.50
CA ARG A 194 8.56 3.77 39.44
C ARG A 194 7.48 2.73 39.14
N LEU A 195 6.77 2.25 40.17
CA LEU A 195 5.63 1.33 40.00
C LEU A 195 4.49 1.99 39.21
N VAL A 196 4.09 3.21 39.57
CA VAL A 196 3.04 3.95 38.84
C VAL A 196 3.44 4.18 37.37
N MET A 197 4.70 4.54 37.10
CA MET A 197 5.20 4.71 35.73
C MET A 197 5.24 3.39 34.95
N LEU A 198 5.68 2.29 35.59
CA LEU A 198 5.67 0.96 34.98
C LEU A 198 4.25 0.50 34.64
N GLU A 199 3.27 0.75 35.50
CA GLU A 199 1.86 0.47 35.22
C GLU A 199 1.33 1.31 34.05
N ALA A 200 1.69 2.60 33.98
CA ALA A 200 1.33 3.46 32.86
C ALA A 200 1.93 2.95 31.53
N LEU A 201 3.22 2.62 31.52
CA LEU A 201 3.91 2.03 30.37
C LEU A 201 3.29 0.69 29.97
N ARG A 202 2.94 -0.17 30.94
CA ARG A 202 2.28 -1.45 30.66
C ARG A 202 0.92 -1.26 29.98
N ARG A 203 0.12 -0.29 30.44
CA ARG A 203 -1.17 0.05 29.82
C ARG A 203 -0.97 0.57 28.40
N GLN A 204 -0.04 1.49 28.18
CA GLN A 204 0.29 1.99 26.83
C GLN A 204 0.78 0.87 25.90
N HIS A 205 1.57 -0.08 26.40
CA HIS A 205 2.10 -1.17 25.59
C HIS A 205 0.97 -2.11 25.14
N LYS A 206 0.04 -2.41 26.06
CA LYS A 206 -1.18 -3.17 25.76
C LYS A 206 -2.02 -2.46 24.69
N GLU A 207 -2.24 -1.15 24.82
CA GLU A 207 -2.98 -0.38 23.82
C GLU A 207 -2.30 -0.40 22.44
N LEU A 208 -0.96 -0.23 22.38
CA LEU A 208 -0.22 -0.32 21.12
C LEU A 208 -0.27 -1.72 20.51
N HIS A 209 -0.27 -2.77 21.34
CA HIS A 209 -0.43 -4.15 20.90
C HIS A 209 -1.82 -4.39 20.30
N GLU A 210 -2.87 -3.99 21.00
CA GLU A 210 -4.25 -4.05 20.49
C GLU A 210 -4.41 -3.26 19.19
N LEU A 211 -3.80 -2.07 19.10
CA LEU A 211 -3.80 -1.27 17.88
C LEU A 211 -3.07 -1.97 16.72
N THR A 212 -1.94 -2.63 17.00
CA THR A 212 -1.20 -3.40 16.00
C THR A 212 -2.07 -4.53 15.45
N LEU A 213 -2.69 -5.32 16.33
CA LEU A 213 -3.59 -6.41 15.95
C LEU A 213 -4.78 -5.88 15.15
N TYR A 214 -5.33 -4.74 15.55
CA TYR A 214 -6.47 -4.12 14.87
C TYR A 214 -6.11 -3.65 13.45
N VAL A 215 -4.92 -3.08 13.25
CA VAL A 215 -4.41 -2.71 11.92
C VAL A 215 -4.14 -3.96 11.10
N ILE A 216 -3.48 -4.99 11.67
CA ILE A 216 -3.20 -6.25 10.97
C ILE A 216 -4.49 -6.96 10.56
N ASP A 217 -5.50 -7.05 11.43
CA ASP A 217 -6.82 -7.60 11.09
C ASP A 217 -7.49 -6.80 9.96
N GLY A 218 -7.36 -5.47 10.00
CA GLY A 218 -7.92 -4.59 8.98
C GLY A 218 -7.33 -4.78 7.59
N TYR A 219 -6.02 -4.97 7.49
CA TYR A 219 -5.30 -5.09 6.23
C TYR A 219 -4.93 -6.52 5.85
N GLY A 220 -5.04 -7.49 6.76
CA GLY A 220 -4.42 -8.81 6.63
C GLY A 220 -4.82 -9.56 5.36
N LYS A 221 -6.12 -9.53 5.00
CA LYS A 221 -6.61 -10.14 3.76
C LYS A 221 -6.03 -9.47 2.51
N LEU A 222 -5.93 -8.14 2.52
CA LEU A 222 -5.34 -7.38 1.42
C LEU A 222 -3.83 -7.65 1.31
N LEU A 223 -3.11 -7.69 2.43
CA LEU A 223 -1.67 -7.96 2.45
C LEU A 223 -1.36 -9.38 1.98
N LEU A 224 -2.15 -10.37 2.40
CA LEU A 224 -2.03 -11.74 1.91
C LEU A 224 -2.27 -11.80 0.39
N ASN A 225 -3.32 -11.16 -0.10
CA ASN A 225 -3.60 -11.17 -1.55
C ASN A 225 -2.56 -10.35 -2.35
N THR A 226 -2.01 -9.29 -1.76
CA THR A 226 -0.94 -8.48 -2.36
C THR A 226 0.39 -9.23 -2.42
N THR A 227 0.73 -10.01 -1.38
CA THR A 227 1.94 -10.84 -1.40
C THR A 227 1.84 -11.96 -2.44
N MET A 228 0.68 -12.60 -2.57
CA MET A 228 0.42 -13.55 -3.66
C MET A 228 0.52 -12.89 -5.04
N LEU A 229 -0.07 -11.69 -5.20
CA LEU A 229 0.05 -10.91 -6.44
C LEU A 229 1.50 -10.61 -6.78
N VAL A 230 2.29 -10.09 -5.82
CA VAL A 230 3.72 -9.79 -6.04
C VAL A 230 4.47 -11.05 -6.46
N ALA A 231 4.22 -12.20 -5.82
CA ALA A 231 4.87 -13.44 -6.21
C ALA A 231 4.55 -13.81 -7.67
N VAL A 232 3.29 -13.73 -8.09
CA VAL A 232 2.89 -14.00 -9.48
C VAL A 232 3.53 -13.02 -10.44
N VAL A 233 3.44 -11.71 -10.16
CA VAL A 233 4.01 -10.65 -11.01
C VAL A 233 5.52 -10.83 -11.17
N LEU A 234 6.26 -11.10 -10.09
CA LEU A 234 7.70 -11.32 -10.18
C LEU A 234 8.04 -12.53 -11.09
N ASN A 235 7.24 -13.59 -11.06
CA ASN A 235 7.42 -14.72 -11.98
C ASN A 235 7.14 -14.34 -13.44
N VAL A 236 6.08 -13.55 -13.68
CA VAL A 236 5.75 -13.03 -15.03
C VAL A 236 6.90 -12.16 -15.55
N GLU A 237 7.35 -11.19 -14.77
CA GLU A 237 8.37 -10.23 -15.19
C GLU A 237 9.74 -10.89 -15.40
N LEU A 238 10.13 -11.83 -14.54
CA LEU A 238 11.37 -12.59 -14.73
C LEU A 238 11.31 -13.46 -16.00
N LEU A 239 10.15 -14.05 -16.30
CA LEU A 239 9.95 -14.83 -17.51
C LEU A 239 9.97 -13.94 -18.76
N GLU A 240 9.31 -12.79 -18.73
CA GLU A 240 9.34 -11.81 -19.83
C GLU A 240 10.78 -11.34 -20.09
N LEU A 241 11.51 -10.94 -19.03
CA LEU A 241 12.92 -10.55 -19.14
C LEU A 241 13.78 -11.65 -19.73
N TYR A 242 13.63 -12.90 -19.27
CA TYR A 242 14.35 -14.04 -19.85
C TYR A 242 14.05 -14.19 -21.35
N GLN A 243 12.78 -14.07 -21.76
CA GLN A 243 12.39 -14.15 -23.17
C GLN A 243 13.01 -13.00 -23.99
N TYR A 244 13.02 -11.76 -23.48
CA TYR A 244 13.63 -10.63 -24.18
C TYR A 244 15.15 -10.80 -24.33
N PHE A 245 15.83 -11.30 -23.29
CA PHE A 245 17.27 -11.57 -23.37
C PHE A 245 17.61 -12.70 -24.33
N LEU A 246 16.79 -13.76 -24.39
CA LEU A 246 17.02 -14.88 -25.29
C LEU A 246 16.89 -14.50 -26.78
N HIS A 247 15.94 -13.63 -27.11
CA HIS A 247 15.69 -13.21 -28.50
C HIS A 247 16.58 -12.04 -28.97
N GLY A 248 17.34 -11.44 -28.06
CA GLY A 248 18.26 -10.33 -28.33
C GLY A 248 17.57 -8.96 -28.48
N VAL A 249 18.23 -7.91 -27.96
CA VAL A 249 17.71 -6.53 -28.03
C VAL A 249 18.07 -5.91 -29.38
N THR A 250 17.30 -6.25 -30.41
CA THR A 250 17.55 -5.77 -31.78
C THR A 250 16.64 -4.60 -32.19
N SER A 251 15.54 -4.37 -31.46
CA SER A 251 14.56 -3.33 -31.76
C SER A 251 14.38 -2.35 -30.60
N ALA A 252 14.16 -1.07 -30.92
CA ALA A 252 13.81 -0.02 -29.95
C ALA A 252 12.51 -0.34 -29.20
N THR A 253 11.59 -1.10 -29.79
CA THR A 253 10.36 -1.54 -29.10
C THR A 253 10.66 -2.53 -27.97
N ILE A 254 11.61 -3.47 -28.19
CA ILE A 254 12.03 -4.45 -27.19
C ILE A 254 12.68 -3.73 -26.00
N PHE A 255 13.44 -2.67 -26.25
CA PHE A 255 14.01 -1.85 -25.18
C PHE A 255 12.92 -1.27 -24.25
N TRP A 256 11.82 -0.74 -24.80
CA TRP A 256 10.71 -0.22 -23.99
C TRP A 256 10.02 -1.31 -23.18
N PHE A 257 9.84 -2.51 -23.74
CA PHE A 257 9.31 -3.66 -22.99
C PHE A 257 10.25 -4.12 -21.86
N ILE A 258 11.57 -4.13 -22.07
CA ILE A 258 12.54 -4.43 -21.01
C ILE A 258 12.47 -3.37 -19.89
N MET A 259 12.43 -2.09 -20.25
CA MET A 259 12.29 -1.01 -19.27
C MET A 259 10.98 -1.13 -18.50
N TYR A 260 9.87 -1.44 -19.18
CA TYR A 260 8.58 -1.70 -18.54
C TYR A 260 8.72 -2.80 -17.49
N ALA A 261 9.28 -3.95 -17.88
CA ALA A 261 9.42 -5.11 -17.01
C ALA A 261 10.32 -4.83 -15.79
N LEU A 262 11.45 -4.13 -15.98
CA LEU A 262 12.33 -3.75 -14.88
C LEU A 262 11.63 -2.81 -13.89
N ILE A 263 10.94 -1.79 -14.38
CA ILE A 263 10.22 -0.83 -13.55
C ILE A 263 9.12 -1.55 -12.76
N TRP A 264 8.38 -2.46 -13.41
CA TRP A 264 7.33 -3.25 -12.78
C TRP A 264 7.86 -4.17 -11.68
N LEU A 265 8.99 -4.83 -11.95
CA LEU A 265 9.70 -5.68 -11.00
C LEU A 265 10.14 -4.90 -9.76
N PHE A 266 10.77 -3.74 -9.93
CA PHE A 266 11.20 -2.90 -8.80
C PHE A 266 10.02 -2.37 -8.00
N LEU A 267 8.91 -2.00 -8.64
CA LEU A 267 7.69 -1.58 -7.95
C LEU A 267 7.17 -2.70 -7.04
N HIS A 268 7.01 -3.91 -7.57
CA HIS A 268 6.46 -5.04 -6.82
C HIS A 268 7.39 -5.51 -5.70
N LEU A 269 8.71 -5.47 -5.94
CA LEU A 269 9.69 -5.71 -4.88
C LEU A 269 9.60 -4.64 -3.78
N GLY A 270 9.42 -3.37 -4.16
CA GLY A 270 9.17 -2.28 -3.21
C GLY A 270 7.91 -2.50 -2.38
N LEU A 271 6.81 -2.95 -2.99
CA LEU A 271 5.59 -3.32 -2.28
C LEU A 271 5.84 -4.45 -1.27
N LEU A 272 6.55 -5.50 -1.69
CA LEU A 272 6.89 -6.60 -0.79
C LEU A 272 7.74 -6.12 0.39
N LEU A 273 8.73 -5.27 0.15
CA LEU A 273 9.54 -4.68 1.21
C LEU A 273 8.70 -3.85 2.18
N MET A 274 7.72 -3.10 1.70
CA MET A 274 6.81 -2.35 2.55
C MET A 274 5.88 -3.24 3.39
N ILE A 275 5.62 -4.47 2.96
CA ILE A 275 4.86 -5.44 3.75
C ILE A 275 5.78 -6.14 4.77
N LEU A 276 6.94 -6.64 4.33
CA LEU A 276 7.84 -7.45 5.14
C LEU A 276 8.63 -6.64 6.18
N TYR A 277 9.09 -5.44 5.81
CA TYR A 277 9.96 -4.64 6.67
C TYR A 277 9.31 -4.32 8.02
N PRO A 278 8.07 -3.81 8.11
CA PRO A 278 7.44 -3.56 9.40
C PRO A 278 7.24 -4.85 10.21
N CYS A 279 6.88 -5.97 9.58
CA CYS A 279 6.69 -7.26 10.25
C CYS A 279 7.98 -7.72 10.95
N HIS A 280 9.12 -7.69 10.23
CA HIS A 280 10.42 -8.04 10.79
C HIS A 280 10.80 -7.17 12.00
N TRP A 281 10.52 -5.86 11.93
CA TRP A 281 10.80 -4.97 13.06
C TRP A 281 9.86 -5.18 14.25
N VAL A 282 8.59 -5.54 14.01
CA VAL A 282 7.66 -5.88 15.11
C VAL A 282 8.17 -7.12 15.83
N GLU A 283 8.58 -8.16 15.11
CA GLU A 283 9.13 -9.39 15.71
C GLU A 283 10.41 -9.11 16.51
N TYR A 284 11.34 -8.34 15.95
CA TYR A 284 12.58 -7.95 16.64
C TYR A 284 12.31 -7.19 17.95
N GLU A 285 11.33 -6.28 17.98
CA GLU A 285 10.99 -5.53 19.18
C GLU A 285 10.21 -6.35 20.22
N VAL A 286 9.45 -7.35 19.80
CA VAL A 286 8.75 -8.27 20.71
C VAL A 286 9.74 -9.24 21.35
N GLY A 287 10.77 -9.69 20.63
CA GLY A 287 11.80 -10.59 21.16
C GLY A 287 12.80 -9.96 22.14
N LEU A 288 12.78 -8.63 22.30
CA LEU A 288 13.65 -7.88 23.23
C LEU A 288 13.03 -7.62 24.61
N LEU A 289 11.76 -8.00 24.82
CA LEU A 289 11.04 -7.93 26.10
C LEU A 289 11.03 -9.28 26.80
#